data_AF-A0A7S2S8G5-F1
#
_entry.id   AF-A0A7S2S8G5-F1
#
_cell.length_a   1.000
_cell.length_b   1.000
_cell.length_c   1.000
_cell.angle_alpha   90.00
_cell.angle_beta   90.00
_cell.angle_gamma   90.00
#
_symmetry.space_group_name_H-M   'P 1'
#
loop_
_entity.id
_entity.type
_entity.pdbx_description
1 polymer ?
#
loop_
_entity_poly.entity_id
_entity_poly.type
_entity_poly.pdbx_seq_one_letter_code
_entity_poly.pdbx_strand_id
1 'polypeptide(L)'
;EHTNNPLSLIQSAKSLLKRPTENSPGGLLFISTVNRTAKSYAVAIVGAEYITRMLPMGTHSWNQFLSPQEVENMAHAADLSQVSVSGMVLKPPFLDFSWK
;
A
#
# COMPACT_ATOMS: atom_id res chain seq x y z
N GLU A 1 -1.40 3.77 4.16
CA GLU A 1 -2.54 4.11 5.05
C GLU A 1 -2.07 4.67 6.40
N HIS A 2 -2.93 5.36 7.15
CA HIS A 2 -2.69 5.91 8.51
C HIS A 2 -1.66 7.04 8.67
N THR A 3 -1.15 7.60 7.58
CA THR A 3 -0.33 8.82 7.62
C THR A 3 -1.08 9.98 6.98
N ASN A 4 -0.95 11.17 7.56
CA ASN A 4 -1.54 12.39 7.03
C ASN A 4 -0.80 12.91 5.79
N ASN A 5 0.43 12.47 5.57
CA ASN A 5 1.24 12.84 4.40
C ASN A 5 2.11 11.64 3.96
N PRO A 6 1.61 10.80 3.03
CA PRO A 6 2.36 9.64 2.55
C PRO A 6 3.67 10.00 1.83
N LEU A 7 3.70 11.11 1.09
CA LEU A 7 4.92 11.53 0.38
C LEU A 7 6.05 11.88 1.34
N SER A 8 5.78 12.63 2.42
CA SER A 8 6.80 12.95 3.41
C SER A 8 7.35 11.70 4.13
N LEU A 9 6.52 10.68 4.31
CA LEU A 9 6.95 9.40 4.87
C LEU A 9 7.91 8.68 3.90
N ILE A 10 7.58 8.65 2.61
CA ILE A 10 8.43 8.05 1.58
C ILE A 10 9.78 8.79 1.48
N GLN A 11 9.77 10.12 1.52
CA GLN A 11 10.99 10.95 1.53
C GLN A 11 11.86 10.68 2.76
N SER A 12 11.23 10.57 3.94
CA SER A 12 11.92 10.23 5.18
C SER A 12 12.54 8.83 5.09
N ALA A 13 11.80 7.84 4.59
CA ALA A 13 12.31 6.50 4.38
C ALA A 13 13.49 6.46 3.39
N LYS A 14 13.40 7.20 2.27
CA LYS A 14 14.50 7.36 1.30
C LYS A 14 15.78 7.86 1.96
N SER A 15 15.69 8.83 2.87
CA SER A 15 16.85 9.39 3.57
C SER A 15 17.62 8.38 4.42
N LEU A 16 16.96 7.28 4.82
CA LEU A 16 17.54 6.20 5.63
C LEU A 16 18.13 5.07 4.78
N LEU A 17 17.89 5.07 3.46
CA LEU A 17 18.40 4.02 2.59
C LEU A 17 19.92 4.11 2.45
N LYS A 18 20.56 2.93 2.38
CA LYS A 18 21.97 2.84 2.00
C LYS A 18 22.16 3.51 0.64
N ARG A 19 23.12 4.43 0.54
CA ARG A 19 23.43 5.11 -0.72
C ARG A 19 23.99 4.10 -1.73
N PRO A 20 23.64 4.24 -3.02
CA PRO A 20 24.27 3.45 -4.07
C PRO A 20 25.76 3.80 -4.17
N THR A 21 26.56 2.82 -4.53
CA THR A 21 27.98 2.96 -4.87
C THR A 21 28.24 2.30 -6.22
N GLU A 22 29.43 2.47 -6.77
CA GLU A 22 29.84 1.83 -8.04
C GLU A 22 29.60 0.31 -8.06
N ASN A 23 29.76 -0.35 -6.91
CA ASN A 23 29.64 -1.81 -6.77
C ASN A 23 28.37 -2.26 -6.01
N SER A 24 27.44 -1.35 -5.67
CA SER A 24 26.26 -1.69 -4.88
C SER A 24 25.05 -0.81 -5.24
N PRO A 25 23.88 -1.40 -5.57
CA PRO A 25 22.72 -0.65 -6.04
C PRO A 25 22.02 0.22 -4.97
N GLY A 26 22.49 0.20 -3.72
CA GLY A 26 21.88 0.91 -2.59
C GLY A 26 20.90 0.05 -1.79
N GLY A 27 20.07 0.70 -0.97
CA GLY A 27 19.02 0.06 -0.17
C GLY A 27 17.69 -0.09 -0.91
N LEU A 28 16.87 -1.04 -0.48
CA LEU A 28 15.50 -1.24 -0.99
C LEU A 28 14.47 -0.71 0.00
N LEU A 29 13.42 -0.08 -0.53
CA LEU A 29 12.24 0.33 0.23
C LEU A 29 11.06 -0.57 -0.19
N PHE A 30 10.45 -1.25 0.78
CA PHE A 30 9.22 -2.01 0.60
C PHE A 30 8.06 -1.20 1.15
N ILE A 31 7.03 -0.99 0.34
CA ILE A 31 5.80 -0.27 0.72
C ILE A 31 4.64 -1.24 0.60
N SER A 32 3.85 -1.37 1.67
CA SER A 32 2.61 -2.15 1.69
C SER A 32 1.43 -1.23 2.01
N THR A 33 0.31 -1.43 1.33
CA THR A 33 -0.92 -0.67 1.52
C THR A 33 -2.12 -1.46 1.01
N VAL A 34 -3.31 -1.16 1.53
CA VAL A 34 -4.56 -1.63 0.95
C VAL A 34 -4.83 -0.87 -0.35
N ASN A 35 -4.95 -1.63 -1.46
CA ASN A 35 -5.24 -1.07 -2.78
C ASN A 35 -6.62 -0.42 -2.80
N ARG A 36 -6.72 0.82 -3.29
CA ARG A 36 -7.99 1.57 -3.41
C ARG A 36 -8.87 1.01 -4.55
N THR A 37 -9.57 -0.10 -4.27
CA THR A 37 -10.55 -0.71 -5.18
C THR A 37 -11.88 -0.98 -4.47
N ALA A 38 -12.98 -1.03 -5.22
CA ALA A 38 -14.30 -1.35 -4.64
C ALA A 38 -14.31 -2.71 -3.93
N LYS A 39 -13.53 -3.69 -4.42
CA LYS A 39 -13.32 -4.98 -3.75
C LYS A 39 -12.68 -4.81 -2.37
N SER A 40 -11.59 -4.04 -2.28
CA SER A 40 -10.92 -3.76 -1.01
C SER A 40 -11.83 -3.02 -0.03
N TYR A 41 -12.62 -2.05 -0.51
CA TYR A 41 -13.61 -1.36 0.33
C TYR A 41 -14.63 -2.34 0.93
N ALA A 42 -15.22 -3.19 0.08
CA ALA A 42 -16.22 -4.15 0.50
C ALA A 42 -15.67 -5.15 1.53
N VAL A 43 -14.41 -5.58 1.39
CA VAL A 43 -13.79 -6.54 2.32
C VAL A 43 -13.28 -5.86 3.60
N ALA A 44 -12.42 -4.85 3.47
CA ALA A 44 -11.69 -4.26 4.60
C ALA A 44 -12.54 -3.32 5.45
N ILE A 45 -13.49 -2.60 4.83
CA ILE A 45 -14.36 -1.69 5.57
C ILE A 45 -15.67 -2.40 5.88
N VAL A 46 -16.48 -2.70 4.87
CA VAL A 46 -17.83 -3.26 5.09
C VAL A 46 -17.77 -4.63 5.74
N GLY A 47 -16.95 -5.53 5.20
CA GLY A 47 -16.79 -6.89 5.71
C GLY A 47 -16.21 -6.90 7.13
N ALA A 48 -14.99 -6.40 7.29
CA ALA A 48 -14.24 -6.55 8.54
C ALA A 48 -14.74 -5.67 9.69
N GLU A 49 -15.23 -4.45 9.41
CA GLU A 49 -15.64 -3.51 10.46
C GLU A 49 -17.14 -3.56 10.75
N TYR A 50 -17.97 -3.60 9.71
CA TYR A 50 -19.43 -3.48 9.88
C TYR A 50 -20.15 -4.82 10.00
N ILE A 51 -19.75 -5.82 9.19
CA ILE A 51 -20.42 -7.14 9.17
C ILE A 51 -19.84 -8.06 10.25
N THR A 52 -18.54 -8.37 10.17
CA THR A 52 -17.91 -9.35 11.07
C THR A 52 -17.47 -8.74 12.39
N ARG A 53 -17.33 -7.41 12.45
CA ARG A 53 -16.81 -6.66 13.61
C ARG A 53 -15.47 -7.21 14.13
N MET A 54 -14.63 -7.72 13.22
CA MET A 54 -13.27 -8.15 13.55
C MET A 54 -12.36 -6.98 13.90
N LEU A 55 -12.70 -5.78 13.42
CA LEU A 55 -11.99 -4.53 13.71
C LEU A 55 -12.98 -3.46 14.19
N PRO A 56 -12.52 -2.50 15.03
CA PRO A 56 -13.33 -1.35 15.39
C PRO A 56 -13.81 -0.57 14.16
N MET A 57 -15.05 -0.08 14.19
CA MET A 57 -15.57 0.79 13.12
C MET A 57 -14.75 2.08 12.99
N GLY A 58 -14.41 2.44 11.77
CA GLY A 58 -13.58 3.61 11.45
C GLY A 58 -12.07 3.33 11.51
N THR A 59 -11.67 2.07 11.66
CA THR A 59 -10.25 1.66 11.57
C THR A 59 -9.68 2.02 10.20
N HIS A 60 -10.44 1.75 9.14
CA HIS A 60 -10.07 2.08 7.78
C HIS A 60 -10.95 3.21 7.24
N SER A 61 -10.31 4.07 6.44
CA SER A 61 -10.99 5.10 5.67
C SER A 61 -10.60 4.96 4.21
N TRP A 62 -11.60 4.99 3.32
CA TRP A 62 -11.39 4.86 1.87
C TRP A 62 -10.37 5.85 1.32
N ASN A 63 -10.37 7.08 1.83
CA ASN A 63 -9.47 8.15 1.38
C ASN A 63 -8.00 7.88 1.77
N GLN A 64 -7.73 6.92 2.67
CA GLN A 64 -6.38 6.55 3.10
C GLN A 64 -5.82 5.33 2.37
N PHE A 65 -6.66 4.57 1.66
CA PHE A 65 -6.19 3.50 0.76
C PHE A 65 -5.44 4.13 -0.38
N LEU A 66 -4.41 3.47 -0.91
CA LEU A 66 -3.60 3.99 -2.00
C LEU A 66 -3.55 2.95 -3.11
N SER A 67 -3.79 3.36 -4.36
CA SER A 67 -3.56 2.50 -5.51
C SER A 67 -2.05 2.33 -5.78
N PRO A 68 -1.63 1.24 -6.43
CA PRO A 68 -0.23 1.05 -6.83
C PRO A 68 0.34 2.23 -7.62
N GLN A 69 -0.45 2.80 -8.54
CA GLN A 69 -0.03 3.95 -9.35
C GLN A 69 0.21 5.21 -8.50
N GLU A 70 -0.62 5.46 -7.49
CA GLU A 70 -0.41 6.60 -6.58
C GLU A 70 0.88 6.42 -5.76
N VAL A 71 1.14 5.21 -5.27
CA VAL A 71 2.38 4.90 -4.55
C VAL A 71 3.59 5.06 -5.46
N GLU A 72 3.52 4.57 -6.69
CA GLU A 72 4.57 4.70 -7.70
C GLU A 72 4.86 6.17 -8.03
N ASN A 73 3.83 6.97 -8.26
CA ASN A 73 3.97 8.40 -8.53
C ASN A 73 4.65 9.13 -7.36
N MET A 74 4.30 8.80 -6.11
CA MET A 74 4.95 9.37 -4.92
C MET A 74 6.39 8.90 -4.76
N ALA A 75 6.68 7.63 -5.10
CA ALA A 75 8.04 7.12 -5.09
C ALA A 75 8.92 7.85 -6.12
N HIS A 76 8.41 8.06 -7.34
CA HIS A 76 9.10 8.85 -8.37
C HIS A 76 9.31 10.30 -7.93
N ALA A 77 8.31 10.93 -7.31
CA ALA A 77 8.44 12.29 -6.75
C ALA A 77 9.48 12.38 -5.60
N ALA A 78 9.90 11.25 -5.02
CA ALA A 78 10.97 11.15 -4.03
C ALA A 78 12.33 10.71 -4.60
N ASP A 79 12.47 10.65 -5.93
CA ASP A 79 13.62 10.12 -6.67
C ASP A 79 13.89 8.62 -6.40
N LEU A 80 12.83 7.84 -6.20
CA LEU A 80 12.91 6.39 -6.16
C LEU A 80 12.38 5.79 -7.47
N SER A 81 12.92 4.65 -7.85
CA SER A 81 12.46 3.88 -9.01
C SER A 81 11.73 2.62 -8.56
N GLN A 82 10.58 2.32 -9.16
CA GLN A 82 9.85 1.10 -8.91
C GLN A 82 10.65 -0.11 -9.44
N VAL A 83 10.82 -1.13 -8.61
CA VAL A 83 11.50 -2.39 -8.97
C VAL A 83 10.49 -3.51 -9.26
N SER A 84 9.43 -3.59 -8.46
CA SER A 84 8.41 -4.63 -8.58
C SER A 84 7.13 -4.21 -7.86
N VAL A 85 5.99 -4.73 -8.32
CA VAL A 85 4.68 -4.61 -7.68
C VAL A 85 4.08 -6.00 -7.58
N SER A 86 3.52 -6.32 -6.42
CA SER A 86 2.78 -7.56 -6.20
C SER A 86 1.59 -7.30 -5.29
N GLY A 87 0.54 -8.09 -5.47
CA GLY A 87 -0.71 -7.97 -4.74
C GLY A 87 -1.00 -9.20 -3.88
N MET A 88 -1.74 -8.98 -2.79
CA MET A 88 -2.33 -10.04 -2.00
C MET A 88 -3.85 -9.95 -2.08
N VAL A 89 -4.50 -11.11 -2.14
CA VAL A 89 -5.95 -11.23 -2.30
C VAL A 89 -6.50 -12.21 -1.29
N LEU A 90 -7.56 -11.83 -0.59
CA LEU A 90 -8.33 -12.76 0.22
C LEU A 90 -9.05 -13.76 -0.69
N LYS A 91 -8.82 -15.06 -0.50
CA LYS A 91 -9.50 -16.13 -1.25
C LYS A 91 -10.58 -16.78 -0.39
N PRO A 92 -11.83 -16.28 -0.38
CA PRO A 92 -12.93 -16.96 0.28
C PRO A 92 -13.34 -18.22 -0.50
N PRO A 93 -14.00 -19.21 0.15
CA PRO A 93 -14.30 -20.51 -0.46
C PRO A 93 -15.18 -20.46 -1.73
N PHE A 94 -15.96 -19.39 -1.93
CA PHE A 94 -16.98 -19.30 -2.97
C PHE A 94 -16.90 -18.04 -3.85
N LEU A 95 -15.89 -17.17 -3.69
CA LEU A 95 -15.73 -15.96 -4.51
C LEU A 95 -14.32 -15.88 -5.08
N ASP A 96 -14.21 -15.61 -6.39
CA ASP A 96 -12.93 -15.33 -7.02
C ASP A 96 -12.60 -13.82 -6.96
N PHE A 97 -11.60 -13.49 -6.15
CA PHE A 97 -11.09 -12.14 -6.03
C PHE A 97 -9.78 -11.93 -6.80
N SER A 98 -9.42 -12.84 -7.71
CA SER A 98 -8.18 -12.82 -8.50
C SER A 98 -7.73 -11.41 -8.91
N TRP A 99 -6.44 -11.18 -8.69
CA TRP A 99 -5.74 -9.98 -9.12
C TRP A 99 -5.48 -10.12 -10.63
N LYS A 100 -5.96 -9.14 -11.43
CA LYS A 100 -5.51 -8.91 -12.80
C LYS A 100 -4.72 -7.61 -12.82
#